data_AF-A0A9D2X5P8-F1
#
_entry.id   AF-A0A9D2X5P8-F1
#
_cell.length_a   1.000
_cell.length_b   1.000
_cell.length_c   1.000
_cell.angle_alpha   90.00
_cell.angle_beta   90.00
_cell.angle_gamma   90.00
#
_symmetry.space_group_name_H-M   'P 1'
#
loop_
_entity.id
_entity.type
_entity.pdbx_description
1 polymer ?
#
loop_
_entity_poly.entity_id
_entity_poly.type
_entity_poly.pdbx_seq_one_letter_code
_entity_poly.pdbx_strand_id
1 'polypeptide(L)'
;MSSKRPTIPKINKPSISKRSKIAKVSKISPSRSLKRINTTVSATSSVHPQPKKKIIEKLGTCYELLECKGEIIGRRISKNKCKSLKGKSWKPINGKCQPT
;
A
#
# COMPACT_ATOMS: atom_id res chain seq x y z
N MET A 1 -9.47 -58.22 -9.53
CA MET A 1 -8.25 -57.38 -9.56
C MET A 1 -8.43 -56.26 -8.56
N SER A 2 -7.53 -56.13 -7.57
CA SER A 2 -7.71 -55.21 -6.43
C SER A 2 -7.14 -53.83 -6.76
N SER A 3 -8.00 -52.84 -6.98
CA SER A 3 -7.61 -51.44 -7.22
C SER A 3 -7.16 -50.79 -5.92
N LYS A 4 -5.84 -50.72 -5.66
CA LYS A 4 -5.30 -49.99 -4.51
C LYS A 4 -5.41 -48.48 -4.74
N ARG A 5 -6.03 -47.78 -3.79
CA ARG A 5 -6.16 -46.31 -3.79
C ARG A 5 -4.77 -45.68 -3.61
N PRO A 6 -4.37 -44.69 -4.42
CA PRO A 6 -3.06 -44.06 -4.27
C PRO A 6 -2.96 -43.28 -2.95
N THR A 7 -1.87 -43.47 -2.22
CA THR A 7 -1.57 -42.76 -0.96
C THR A 7 -0.85 -41.46 -1.29
N ILE A 8 -1.45 -40.32 -0.94
CA ILE A 8 -0.83 -39.00 -1.10
C ILE A 8 0.18 -38.79 0.05
N PRO A 9 1.44 -38.39 -0.22
CA PRO A 9 2.41 -38.13 0.82
C PRO A 9 2.02 -36.88 1.64
N LYS A 10 2.07 -36.98 2.97
CA LYS A 10 1.85 -35.85 3.87
C LYS A 10 3.03 -34.89 3.79
N ILE A 11 2.78 -33.68 3.32
CA ILE A 11 3.75 -32.58 3.36
C ILE A 11 3.77 -32.03 4.79
N ASN A 12 4.91 -32.19 5.48
CA ASN A 12 5.10 -31.61 6.80
C ASN A 12 5.23 -30.08 6.68
N LYS A 13 4.54 -29.36 7.56
CA LYS A 13 4.58 -27.90 7.61
C LYS A 13 6.02 -27.45 7.94
N PRO A 14 6.62 -26.50 7.22
CA PRO A 14 7.98 -26.07 7.53
C PRO A 14 8.00 -25.44 8.93
N SER A 15 8.92 -25.92 9.75
CA SER A 15 9.20 -25.35 11.06
C SER A 15 9.76 -23.94 10.85
N ILE A 16 8.95 -22.91 11.12
CA ILE A 16 9.40 -21.51 11.13
C ILE A 16 10.21 -21.33 12.42
N SER A 17 11.42 -21.89 12.44
CA SER A 17 12.38 -21.71 13.51
C SER A 17 13.46 -20.76 13.01
N LYS A 18 13.57 -19.62 13.72
CA LYS A 18 14.60 -18.58 13.66
C LYS A 18 14.36 -17.49 12.61
N ARG A 19 13.60 -16.48 13.04
CA ARG A 19 13.79 -15.08 12.63
C ARG A 19 15.23 -14.69 12.96
N SER A 20 16.15 -14.85 12.00
CA SER A 20 17.52 -14.38 12.16
C SER A 20 17.49 -12.86 12.32
N LYS A 21 17.83 -12.40 13.53
CA LYS A 21 18.16 -11.00 13.81
C LYS A 21 19.24 -10.59 12.83
N ILE A 22 18.95 -9.65 11.94
CA ILE A 22 19.99 -8.97 11.17
C ILE A 22 20.79 -8.17 12.22
N ALA A 23 21.86 -8.78 12.69
CA ALA A 23 22.83 -8.14 13.55
C ALA A 23 23.37 -6.93 12.78
N LYS A 24 23.34 -5.76 13.43
CA LYS A 24 24.02 -4.54 12.99
C LYS A 24 25.40 -4.93 12.47
N VAL A 25 25.63 -4.68 11.18
CA VAL A 25 26.96 -4.69 10.59
C VAL A 25 27.70 -3.50 11.19
N SER A 26 28.27 -3.73 12.37
CA SER A 26 29.25 -2.87 13.00
C SER A 26 30.49 -3.72 13.19
N LYS A 27 31.35 -3.73 12.15
CA LYS A 27 32.72 -4.19 12.29
C LYS A 27 33.67 -3.29 11.45
N ILE A 28 34.35 -2.38 12.16
CA ILE A 28 35.81 -2.12 12.10
C ILE A 28 36.28 -1.29 10.87
N SER A 29 37.02 -0.16 10.91
CA SER A 29 37.63 0.71 11.93
C SER A 29 38.20 1.99 11.24
N PRO A 30 38.77 2.98 11.96
CA PRO A 30 38.61 4.40 11.66
C PRO A 30 39.79 5.02 10.90
N SER A 31 39.51 6.05 10.09
CA SER A 31 40.54 7.05 9.77
C SER A 31 39.86 8.35 9.34
N ARG A 32 39.80 9.30 10.27
CA ARG A 32 40.47 10.61 10.18
C ARG A 32 39.88 11.50 11.25
N SER A 33 40.75 11.93 12.15
CA SER A 33 40.47 12.87 13.23
C SER A 33 39.88 14.16 12.67
N LEU A 34 38.62 14.47 12.98
CA LEU A 34 38.06 15.79 12.74
C LEU A 34 37.24 16.22 13.95
N LYS A 35 37.89 17.09 14.73
CA LYS A 35 37.38 18.16 15.59
C LYS A 35 36.05 17.90 16.29
N ARG A 36 36.08 17.98 17.62
CA ARG A 36 34.92 18.17 18.49
C ARG A 36 34.14 19.41 18.02
N ILE A 37 33.11 19.20 17.21
CA ILE A 37 32.12 20.23 16.90
C ILE A 37 31.16 20.21 18.08
N ASN A 38 31.18 21.27 18.88
CA ASN A 38 30.11 21.56 19.83
C ASN A 38 28.85 21.87 19.03
N THR A 39 28.18 20.83 18.54
CA THR A 39 26.82 20.95 18.04
C THR A 39 25.94 20.87 19.27
N THR A 40 25.35 21.99 19.64
CA THR A 40 24.15 22.01 20.47
C THR A 40 23.20 20.98 19.88
N VAL A 41 23.00 19.88 20.61
CA VAL A 41 22.01 18.89 20.25
C VAL A 41 20.66 19.57 20.46
N SER A 42 20.20 20.30 19.44
CA SER A 42 18.77 20.55 19.29
C SER A 42 18.18 19.14 19.26
N ALA A 43 17.53 18.76 20.35
CA ALA A 43 16.80 17.52 20.45
C ALA A 43 15.84 17.50 19.25
N THR A 44 16.24 16.82 18.18
CA THR A 44 15.36 16.50 17.08
C THR A 44 14.37 15.57 17.70
N SER A 45 13.23 16.15 18.10
CA SER A 45 12.01 15.46 18.44
C SER A 45 11.94 14.21 17.58
N SER A 46 12.05 13.05 18.24
CA SER A 46 11.78 11.76 17.64
C SER A 46 10.28 11.76 17.34
N VAL A 47 9.90 12.46 16.28
CA VAL A 47 8.57 12.37 15.71
C VAL A 47 8.53 10.98 15.12
N HIS A 48 8.04 10.03 15.92
CA HIS A 48 7.56 8.76 15.42
C HIS A 48 6.78 9.06 14.14
N PRO A 49 7.14 8.50 12.96
CA PRO A 49 6.39 8.76 11.74
C PRO A 49 4.97 8.30 12.03
N GLN A 50 4.07 9.26 12.21
CA GLN A 50 2.69 8.94 12.50
C GLN A 50 2.19 8.06 11.37
N PRO A 51 1.46 6.97 11.67
CA PRO A 51 0.94 6.10 10.64
C PRO A 51 0.11 6.94 9.68
N LYS A 52 0.57 7.05 8.43
CA LYS A 52 -0.16 7.77 7.38
C LYS A 52 -1.57 7.21 7.34
N LYS A 53 -2.57 8.03 7.68
CA LYS A 53 -3.97 7.65 7.60
C LYS A 53 -4.22 7.14 6.18
N LYS A 54 -4.59 5.87 6.04
CA LYS A 54 -4.99 5.31 4.75
C LYS A 54 -6.26 6.04 4.32
N ILE A 55 -6.15 6.89 3.29
CA ILE A 55 -7.31 7.50 2.67
C ILE A 55 -8.00 6.38 1.90
N ILE A 56 -9.17 5.94 2.40
CA ILE A 56 -10.00 4.99 1.68
C ILE A 56 -10.63 5.76 0.52
N GLU A 57 -10.10 5.55 -0.69
CA GLU A 57 -10.70 6.14 -1.89
C GLU A 57 -12.08 5.55 -2.11
N LYS A 58 -13.09 6.42 -2.21
CA LYS A 58 -14.45 6.01 -2.56
C LYS A 58 -14.46 5.58 -4.03
N LEU A 59 -14.99 4.39 -4.29
CA LEU A 59 -15.19 3.86 -5.64
C LEU A 59 -16.62 4.10 -6.11
N GLY A 60 -16.77 4.28 -7.43
CA GLY A 60 -18.03 4.62 -8.06
C GLY A 60 -18.03 4.34 -9.56
N THR A 61 -19.04 4.83 -10.25
CA THR A 61 -19.22 4.70 -11.69
C THR A 61 -18.95 6.04 -12.36
N CYS A 62 -18.24 6.01 -13.48
CA CYS A 62 -17.85 7.16 -14.27
C CYS A 62 -18.68 7.24 -15.55
N TYR A 63 -19.09 8.45 -15.91
CA TYR A 63 -19.95 8.73 -17.04
C TYR A 63 -19.31 9.78 -17.93
N GLU A 64 -19.60 9.69 -19.23
CA GLU A 64 -19.10 10.61 -20.24
C GLU A 64 -19.75 12.00 -20.14
N LEU A 65 -21.04 12.08 -19.83
CA LEU A 65 -21.76 13.35 -19.74
C LEU A 65 -21.90 13.84 -18.30
N LEU A 66 -22.39 15.07 -18.15
CA LEU A 66 -22.72 15.64 -16.85
C LEU A 66 -23.94 14.93 -16.23
N GLU A 67 -24.14 15.11 -14.92
CA GLU A 67 -25.28 14.56 -14.18
C GLU A 67 -25.45 13.03 -14.23
N CYS A 68 -24.37 12.29 -14.51
CA CYS A 68 -24.35 10.83 -14.59
C CYS A 68 -25.31 10.29 -15.65
N LYS A 69 -25.40 11.05 -16.75
CA LYS A 69 -26.09 10.67 -17.97
C LYS A 69 -25.09 10.16 -19.01
N GLY A 70 -25.60 9.52 -20.06
CA GLY A 70 -24.79 9.02 -21.17
C GLY A 70 -24.09 7.70 -20.87
N GLU A 71 -23.02 7.44 -21.61
CA GLU A 71 -22.30 6.16 -21.58
C GLU A 71 -21.43 6.00 -20.32
N ILE A 72 -21.32 4.76 -19.85
CA ILE A 72 -20.50 4.40 -18.69
C ILE A 72 -19.08 4.13 -19.16
N ILE A 73 -18.16 5.03 -18.84
CA ILE A 73 -16.73 4.89 -19.15
C ILE A 73 -16.09 3.79 -18.29
N GLY A 74 -16.53 3.65 -17.03
CA GLY A 74 -15.94 2.65 -16.12
C GLY A 74 -16.69 2.52 -14.80
N ARG A 75 -16.70 1.30 -14.27
CA ARG A 75 -17.32 0.94 -12.98
C ARG A 75 -16.24 0.71 -11.92
N ARG A 76 -16.58 0.96 -10.65
CA ARG A 76 -15.70 0.81 -9.47
C ARG A 76 -14.37 1.57 -9.60
N ILE A 77 -14.41 2.77 -10.17
CA ILE A 77 -13.25 3.65 -10.28
C ILE A 77 -13.37 4.82 -9.30
N SER A 78 -12.24 5.38 -8.86
CA SER A 78 -12.23 6.59 -8.04
C SER A 78 -12.54 7.83 -8.89
N LYS A 79 -12.99 8.90 -8.23
CA LYS A 79 -13.32 10.17 -8.89
C LYS A 79 -12.14 10.73 -9.69
N ASN A 80 -10.93 10.67 -9.12
CA ASN A 80 -9.70 11.11 -9.79
C ASN A 80 -9.43 10.32 -11.07
N LYS A 81 -9.61 8.98 -11.02
CA LYS A 81 -9.43 8.14 -12.20
C LYS A 81 -10.45 8.47 -13.29
N CYS A 82 -11.70 8.78 -12.92
CA CYS A 82 -12.71 9.22 -13.88
C CYS A 82 -12.32 10.51 -14.60
N LYS A 83 -11.77 11.49 -13.87
CA LYS A 83 -11.24 12.72 -14.45
C LYS A 83 -10.10 12.45 -15.44
N SER A 84 -9.19 11.53 -15.11
CA SER A 84 -8.12 11.10 -16.03
C SER A 84 -8.64 10.40 -17.30
N LEU A 85 -9.80 9.77 -17.24
CA LEU A 85 -10.46 9.10 -18.37
C LEU A 85 -11.37 10.04 -19.17
N LYS A 86 -11.28 11.36 -18.96
CA LYS A 86 -12.14 12.38 -19.59
C LYS A 86 -13.64 12.23 -19.30
N GLY A 87 -14.01 11.52 -18.23
CA GLY A 87 -15.40 11.50 -17.77
C GLY A 87 -15.81 12.85 -17.19
N LYS A 88 -17.06 13.26 -17.43
CA LYS A 88 -17.62 14.53 -16.94
C LYS A 88 -18.39 14.38 -15.62
N SER A 89 -18.82 13.18 -15.27
CA SER A 89 -19.46 12.94 -13.98
C SER A 89 -19.17 11.56 -13.40
N TRP A 90 -19.32 11.45 -12.10
CA TRP A 90 -19.03 10.25 -11.32
C TRP A 90 -20.04 10.08 -10.19
N LYS A 91 -20.55 8.85 -10.05
CA LYS A 91 -21.51 8.46 -9.02
C LYS A 91 -20.88 7.44 -8.07
N PRO A 92 -20.68 7.76 -6.79
CA PRO A 92 -20.29 6.75 -5.80
C PRO A 92 -21.39 5.69 -5.66
N ILE A 93 -21.01 4.47 -5.26
CA ILE A 93 -21.92 3.31 -5.20
C ILE A 93 -23.23 3.63 -4.43
N ASN A 94 -23.14 4.34 -3.31
CA ASN A 94 -24.28 4.72 -2.47
C ASN A 94 -24.39 6.25 -2.31
N GLY A 95 -24.26 7.03 -3.39
CA GLY A 95 -24.44 8.47 -3.29
C GLY A 95 -24.91 9.15 -4.55
N LYS A 96 -24.98 10.48 -4.45
CA LYS A 96 -25.46 11.34 -5.53
C LYS A 96 -24.39 11.50 -6.61
N CYS A 97 -24.84 11.74 -7.82
CA CYS A 97 -23.95 12.08 -8.92
C CYS A 97 -23.16 13.34 -8.60
N GLN A 98 -21.87 13.36 -8.94
CA GLN A 98 -21.01 14.51 -8.80
C GLN A 98 -20.27 14.77 -10.12
N PRO A 99 -20.02 16.04 -10.48
CA PRO A 99 -19.07 16.35 -11.54
C PRO A 99 -17.66 15.92 -11.13
N THR A 100 -16.86 15.49 -12.10
CA THR A 100 -15.52 14.90 -11.92
C THR A 100 -14.38 15.89 -12.00
#